data_AF-A0A6F9A5Q4-F1
#
_entry.id   AF-A0A6F9A5Q4-F1
#
_cell.length_a   1.000
_cell.length_b   1.000
_cell.length_c   1.000
_cell.angle_alpha   90.00
_cell.angle_beta   90.00
_cell.angle_gamma   90.00
#
_symmetry.space_group_name_H-M   'P 1'
#
loop_
_entity.id
_entity.type
_entity.pdbx_description
1 polymer ?
#
loop_
_entity_poly.entity_id
_entity_poly.type
_entity_poly.pdbx_seq_one_letter_code
_entity_poly.pdbx_strand_id
1 'polypeptide(L)'
;MEQGYTDKNSEPDPSKEWVTATDLLISLDRLNTFGDEFFKDAKVLRSYFYAISDFSVGARCKCNGHGSECLLDDLGNLVCDCQHHTVGVDCQKCHPFYQDRPWARATGDSANQCMSE
;
A
#
# COMPACT_ATOMS: atom_id res chain seq x y z
N MET A 1 -19.13 17.97 2.99
CA MET A 1 -17.77 18.21 2.47
C MET A 1 -16.81 17.60 3.47
N GLU A 2 -16.26 16.43 3.15
CA GLU A 2 -15.33 15.70 4.00
C GLU A 2 -13.94 16.34 3.85
N GLN A 3 -13.55 17.19 4.80
CA GLN A 3 -12.18 17.68 4.87
C GLN A 3 -11.35 16.66 5.65
N GLY A 4 -10.62 15.82 4.91
CA GLY A 4 -9.52 15.05 5.47
C GLY A 4 -8.48 16.03 6.03
N TYR A 5 -8.29 16.01 7.34
CA TYR A 5 -7.29 16.83 8.02
C TYR A 5 -5.92 16.25 7.72
N THR A 6 -5.17 16.91 6.82
CA THR A 6 -3.75 16.63 6.61
C THR A 6 -2.95 17.22 7.76
N ASP A 7 -2.08 16.40 8.34
CA ASP A 7 -1.09 16.83 9.35
C ASP A 7 -0.29 18.02 8.79
N LYS A 8 -0.47 19.21 9.38
CA LYS A 8 0.21 20.45 8.95
C LYS A 8 1.67 20.53 9.41
N ASN A 9 2.15 19.55 10.18
CA ASN A 9 3.49 19.57 10.78
C ASN A 9 4.41 18.43 10.30
N SER A 10 3.94 17.56 9.42
CA SER A 10 4.79 16.62 8.68
C SER A 10 4.74 16.97 7.20
N GLU A 11 5.85 17.43 6.62
CA GLU A 11 5.99 17.33 5.16
C GLU A 11 5.69 15.89 4.75
N PRO A 12 4.90 15.67 3.68
CA PRO A 12 4.62 14.32 3.21
C PRO A 12 5.96 13.67 2.90
N ASP A 13 6.31 12.65 3.68
CA ASP A 13 7.55 11.89 3.49
C ASP A 13 7.46 11.17 2.14
N PRO A 14 8.21 11.64 1.12
CA PRO A 14 8.03 11.15 -0.24
C PRO A 14 8.32 9.66 -0.35
N SER A 15 9.17 9.13 0.53
CA SER A 15 9.53 7.72 0.56
C SER A 15 8.35 6.84 0.99
N LYS A 16 7.57 7.29 1.98
CA LYS A 16 6.41 6.54 2.51
C LYS A 16 5.24 6.56 1.55
N GLU A 17 5.08 7.63 0.79
CA GLU A 17 4.07 7.72 -0.27
C GLU A 17 4.43 6.83 -1.46
N TRP A 18 5.69 6.87 -1.91
CA TRP A 18 6.17 6.08 -3.04
C TRP A 18 6.03 4.57 -2.86
N VAL A 19 6.19 4.05 -1.64
CA VAL A 19 6.01 2.60 -1.34
C VAL A 19 4.56 2.19 -1.10
N THR A 20 3.60 3.13 -1.10
CA THR A 20 2.18 2.81 -0.91
C THR A 20 1.56 2.42 -2.25
N ALA A 21 0.95 1.22 -2.31
CA ALA A 21 0.19 0.76 -3.48
C ALA A 21 -0.99 -0.11 -3.05
N THR A 22 -2.08 -0.06 -3.82
CA THR A 22 -3.24 -0.98 -3.72
C THR A 22 -3.16 -2.07 -4.77
N ASP A 23 -2.67 -1.71 -5.96
CA ASP A 23 -2.66 -2.56 -7.14
C ASP A 23 -1.28 -2.52 -7.79
N LEU A 24 -0.87 -3.65 -8.37
CA LEU A 24 0.37 -3.78 -9.11
C LEU A 24 0.04 -4.25 -10.53
N LEU A 25 0.59 -3.54 -11.52
CA LEU A 25 0.47 -3.88 -12.93
C LEU A 25 1.86 -4.14 -13.50
N ILE A 26 2.08 -5.33 -14.07
CA ILE A 26 3.28 -5.66 -14.82
C ILE A 26 2.93 -5.65 -16.31
N SER A 27 3.59 -4.78 -17.07
CA SER A 27 3.51 -4.76 -18.53
C SER A 27 4.76 -5.38 -19.13
N LEU A 28 4.59 -6.32 -20.06
CA LEU A 28 5.68 -7.00 -20.76
C LEU A 28 5.72 -6.50 -22.21
N ASP A 29 6.41 -5.39 -22.43
CA ASP A 29 6.28 -4.60 -23.65
C ASP A 29 7.18 -5.06 -24.81
N ARG A 30 8.27 -5.78 -24.52
CA ARG A 30 9.22 -6.25 -25.53
C ARG A 30 9.79 -7.63 -25.22
N LEU A 31 9.65 -8.55 -26.18
CA LEU A 31 10.30 -9.86 -26.15
C LEU A 31 11.79 -9.71 -26.53
N ASN A 32 12.65 -10.46 -25.85
CA ASN A 32 14.03 -10.61 -26.28
C ASN A 32 14.09 -11.56 -27.49
N THR A 33 14.84 -11.19 -28.53
CA THR A 33 15.01 -11.97 -29.74
C THR A 33 16.50 -12.22 -30.04
N PHE A 34 16.81 -13.28 -30.78
CA PHE A 34 18.18 -13.59 -31.22
C PHE A 34 18.51 -13.01 -32.62
N GLY A 35 17.58 -12.26 -33.25
CA GLY A 35 17.75 -11.71 -34.60
C GLY A 35 17.30 -12.65 -35.73
N ASP A 36 16.85 -13.87 -35.39
CA ASP A 36 16.34 -14.89 -36.32
C ASP A 36 14.84 -14.70 -36.66
N GLU A 37 14.14 -13.79 -35.96
CA GLU A 37 12.81 -13.33 -36.28
C GLU A 37 12.75 -12.61 -37.65
N PHE A 38 13.90 -12.12 -38.13
CA PHE A 38 14.02 -11.44 -39.42
C PHE A 38 13.51 -12.29 -40.60
N PHE A 39 13.73 -13.61 -40.51
CA PHE A 39 13.29 -14.55 -41.55
C PHE A 39 11.79 -14.87 -41.49
N LYS A 40 11.07 -14.35 -40.48
CA LYS A 40 9.62 -14.51 -40.25
C LYS A 40 9.13 -15.95 -40.33
N ASP A 41 9.98 -16.91 -39.98
CA ASP A 41 9.59 -18.32 -39.91
C ASP A 41 8.56 -18.51 -38.79
N ALA A 42 7.41 -19.09 -39.12
CA ALA A 42 6.31 -19.30 -38.20
C ALA A 42 6.68 -20.21 -37.00
N LYS A 43 7.68 -21.09 -37.13
CA LYS A 43 8.19 -21.90 -36.02
C LYS A 43 9.03 -21.06 -35.05
N VAL A 44 9.85 -20.15 -35.58
CA VAL A 44 10.71 -19.24 -34.79
C VAL A 44 9.87 -18.21 -34.04
N LEU A 45 8.86 -17.62 -34.69
CA LEU A 45 7.98 -16.65 -34.04
C LEU A 45 7.16 -17.28 -32.88
N ARG A 46 6.89 -18.59 -32.92
CA ARG A 46 6.17 -19.31 -31.86
C ARG A 46 7.03 -19.62 -30.63
N SER A 47 8.37 -19.55 -30.72
CA SER A 47 9.24 -19.73 -29.54
C SER A 47 9.41 -18.46 -28.71
N TYR A 48 8.99 -17.30 -29.21
CA TYR A 48 9.06 -16.03 -28.49
C TYR A 48 7.76 -15.76 -27.74
N PHE A 49 7.75 -16.08 -26.45
CA PHE A 49 6.64 -15.83 -25.54
C PHE A 49 7.15 -15.48 -24.14
N TYR A 50 6.31 -14.84 -23.35
CA TYR A 50 6.58 -14.65 -21.93
C TYR A 50 6.06 -15.84 -21.14
N ALA A 51 6.85 -16.29 -20.17
CA ALA A 51 6.41 -17.26 -19.18
C ALA A 51 6.97 -16.84 -17.82
N ILE A 52 6.10 -16.76 -16.81
CA ILE A 52 6.44 -16.41 -15.43
C ILE A 52 6.11 -17.62 -14.57
N SER A 53 7.11 -18.15 -13.85
CA SER A 53 6.93 -19.31 -12.98
C SER A 53 6.50 -18.95 -11.56
N ASP A 54 6.88 -17.77 -11.08
CA ASP A 54 6.51 -17.24 -9.76
C ASP A 54 6.40 -15.72 -9.81
N PHE A 55 5.45 -15.16 -9.06
CA PHE A 55 5.31 -13.73 -8.84
C PHE A 55 5.03 -13.46 -7.36
N SER A 56 6.01 -12.90 -6.69
CA SER A 56 5.98 -12.64 -5.24
C SER A 56 6.22 -11.17 -4.95
N VAL A 57 5.41 -10.59 -4.07
CA VAL A 57 5.51 -9.18 -3.64
C VAL A 57 5.67 -9.14 -2.13
N GLY A 58 6.82 -8.68 -1.66
CA GLY A 58 7.05 -8.40 -0.24
C GLY A 58 6.39 -7.09 0.16
N ALA A 59 5.34 -7.16 0.96
CA ALA A 59 4.60 -5.99 1.44
C ALA A 59 4.10 -6.17 2.87
N ARG A 60 3.68 -5.07 3.49
CA ARG A 60 2.95 -5.04 4.75
C ARG A 60 1.74 -4.13 4.62
N CYS A 61 0.71 -4.38 5.41
CA CYS A 61 -0.41 -3.47 5.53
C CYS A 61 0.02 -2.08 6.00
N LYS A 62 -0.62 -1.04 5.44
CA LYS A 62 -0.39 0.36 5.81
C LYS A 62 -1.31 0.76 6.97
N CYS A 63 -0.95 0.36 8.18
CA CYS A 63 -1.73 0.74 9.38
C CYS A 63 -1.22 2.00 10.09
N ASN A 64 -0.40 2.81 9.41
CA ASN A 64 0.24 4.01 9.98
C ASN A 64 0.97 3.77 11.34
N GLY A 65 1.37 2.53 11.61
CA GLY A 65 2.00 2.14 12.89
C GLY A 65 1.03 2.08 14.09
N HIS A 66 -0.28 2.12 13.84
CA HIS A 66 -1.33 1.94 14.84
C HIS A 66 -2.03 0.58 14.75
N GLY A 67 -1.48 -0.37 14.00
CA GLY A 67 -1.98 -1.74 13.94
C GLY A 67 -0.84 -2.69 13.54
N SER A 68 -0.83 -3.87 14.16
CA SER A 68 0.16 -4.92 13.90
C SER A 68 -0.29 -5.93 12.86
N GLU A 69 -1.58 -5.97 12.56
CA GLU A 69 -2.21 -6.94 11.67
C GLU A 69 -3.37 -6.33 10.88
N CYS A 70 -3.78 -7.06 9.84
CA CYS A 70 -4.94 -6.76 9.03
C CYS A 70 -5.89 -7.93 9.04
N LEU A 71 -7.18 -7.64 9.13
CA LEU A 71 -8.27 -8.59 9.17
C LEU A 71 -9.28 -8.29 8.08
N LEU A 72 -10.13 -9.25 7.74
CA LEU A 72 -11.25 -9.03 6.84
C LEU A 72 -12.42 -8.43 7.65
N ASP A 73 -13.02 -7.35 7.15
CA ASP A 73 -14.26 -6.80 7.71
C ASP A 73 -15.50 -7.62 7.30
N ASP A 74 -16.68 -7.24 7.79
CA ASP A 74 -17.95 -7.91 7.49
C ASP A 74 -18.33 -7.89 6.00
N LEU A 75 -17.72 -6.99 5.22
CA LEU A 75 -17.91 -6.83 3.79
C LEU A 75 -16.82 -7.54 2.97
N GLY A 76 -15.84 -8.17 3.63
CA GLY A 76 -14.72 -8.88 3.03
C GLY A 76 -13.56 -7.98 2.58
N ASN A 77 -13.50 -6.72 3.04
CA ASN A 77 -12.37 -5.84 2.77
C ASN A 77 -11.25 -6.09 3.78
N LEU A 78 -10.00 -6.06 3.31
CA LEU A 78 -8.84 -6.11 4.20
C LEU A 78 -8.65 -4.74 4.88
N VAL A 79 -8.80 -4.69 6.19
CA VAL A 79 -8.68 -3.48 7.02
C VAL A 79 -7.70 -3.71 8.16
N CYS A 80 -7.03 -2.65 8.63
CA CYS A 80 -6.17 -2.73 9.79
C CYS A 80 -6.96 -3.00 11.08
N ASP A 81 -6.42 -3.85 11.96
CA ASP A 81 -6.90 -3.94 13.35
C ASP A 81 -6.32 -2.77 14.15
N CYS A 82 -7.07 -1.66 14.19
CA CYS A 82 -6.56 -0.40 14.72
C CYS A 82 -6.53 -0.36 16.25
N GLN A 83 -5.39 0.09 16.76
CA GLN A 83 -5.09 0.34 18.16
C GLN A 83 -4.91 1.85 18.40
N HIS A 84 -4.38 2.25 19.57
CA HIS A 84 -4.02 3.65 19.86
C HIS A 84 -5.18 4.65 19.71
N HIS A 85 -6.43 4.19 19.93
CA HIS A 85 -7.67 4.95 19.71
C HIS A 85 -7.81 5.54 18.30
N THR A 86 -7.24 4.86 17.31
CA THR A 86 -7.37 5.20 15.89
C THR A 86 -8.42 4.33 15.19
N VAL A 87 -8.91 4.81 14.06
CA VAL A 87 -9.97 4.16 13.26
C VAL A 87 -9.77 4.48 11.77
N GLY A 88 -10.45 3.72 10.91
CA GLY A 88 -10.37 3.79 9.45
C GLY A 88 -9.55 2.64 8.88
N VAL A 89 -9.66 2.42 7.56
CA VAL A 89 -9.01 1.30 6.85
C VAL A 89 -7.50 1.21 7.14
N ASP A 90 -6.84 2.36 7.23
CA ASP A 90 -5.39 2.50 7.45
C ASP A 90 -5.06 3.02 8.87
N CYS A 91 -6.04 3.10 9.77
CA CYS A 91 -5.90 3.76 11.08
C CYS A 91 -5.53 5.25 11.00
N GLN A 92 -6.09 5.95 10.01
CA GLN A 92 -5.74 7.32 9.61
C GLN A 92 -6.58 8.42 10.27
N LYS A 93 -7.47 8.06 11.22
CA LYS A 93 -8.33 8.99 11.95
C LYS A 93 -8.36 8.60 13.43
N CYS A 94 -8.63 9.56 14.32
CA CYS A 94 -8.94 9.23 15.72
C CYS A 94 -10.40 8.78 15.87
N HIS A 95 -10.67 7.94 16.87
CA HIS A 95 -12.04 7.67 17.28
C HIS A 95 -12.77 8.96 17.72
N PRO A 96 -14.11 9.02 17.64
CA PRO A 96 -14.89 10.01 18.36
C PRO A 96 -14.49 10.05 19.84
N PHE A 97 -14.43 11.25 20.44
CA PHE A 97 -14.01 11.50 21.83
C PHE A 97 -12.53 11.31 22.15
N TYR A 98 -11.68 10.92 21.19
CA TYR A 98 -10.23 10.85 21.32
C TYR A 98 -9.53 11.91 20.46
N GLN A 99 -10.01 13.15 20.48
CA GLN A 99 -9.58 14.22 19.58
C GLN A 99 -8.98 15.43 20.31
N ASP A 100 -8.51 15.24 21.55
CA ASP A 100 -7.84 16.29 22.35
C ASP A 100 -6.56 16.80 21.66
N ARG A 101 -5.99 15.99 20.76
CA ARG A 101 -4.93 16.40 19.84
C ARG A 101 -5.18 15.89 18.42
N PRO A 102 -4.60 16.54 17.40
CA PRO A 102 -4.64 16.04 16.04
C PRO A 102 -4.05 14.62 15.92
N TRP A 103 -4.61 13.84 15.00
CA TRP A 103 -4.04 12.55 14.62
C TRP A 103 -2.63 12.75 14.02
N ALA A 104 -1.72 11.84 14.35
CA ALA A 104 -0.40 11.76 13.74
C ALA A 104 0.04 10.29 13.64
N ARG A 105 0.75 9.95 12.57
CA ARG A 105 1.33 8.60 12.37
C ARG A 105 2.30 8.25 13.49
N ALA A 106 2.32 6.99 13.94
CA ALA A 106 3.35 6.52 14.87
C ALA A 106 4.78 6.60 14.26
N THR A 107 5.76 6.94 15.09
CA THR A 107 7.19 6.94 14.77
C THR A 107 7.92 5.92 15.62
N GLY A 108 9.23 5.72 15.37
CA GLY A 108 10.05 4.86 16.23
C GLY A 108 10.14 5.35 17.68
N ASP A 109 9.95 6.65 17.89
CA ASP A 109 10.09 7.31 19.18
C ASP A 109 8.76 7.51 19.92
N SER A 110 7.63 7.54 19.20
CA SER A 110 6.32 7.81 19.77
C SER A 110 5.20 7.08 19.04
N ALA A 111 4.34 6.40 19.79
CA ALA A 111 3.13 5.76 19.26
C ALA A 111 2.11 6.75 18.69
N ASN A 112 2.18 8.04 19.09
CA ASN A 112 1.26 9.09 18.65
C ASN A 112 -0.23 8.71 18.78
N GLN A 113 -0.58 8.05 19.89
CA GLN A 113 -1.96 7.63 20.14
C GLN A 113 -2.93 8.81 20.27
N CYS A 114 -4.18 8.60 19.89
CA CYS A 114 -5.25 9.57 20.10
C CYS A 114 -5.65 9.62 21.59
N MET A 115 -6.00 10.82 22.07
CA MET A 115 -6.19 11.12 23.51
C MET A 115 -7.59 11.70 23.74
N SER A 116 -8.22 11.31 24.85
CA SER A 116 -9.41 11.98 25.39
C SER A 116 -9.02 13.09 26.35
N GLU A 117 -9.89 14.10 26.52
CA GLU A 117 -9.78 15.10 27.60
C GLU A 117 -9.70 14.47 29.00
#